data_AF-A0A9P0VVL6-F1
#
_entry.id   AF-A0A9P0VVL6-F1
#
_cell.length_a   1.000
_cell.length_b   1.000
_cell.length_c   1.000
_cell.angle_alpha   90.00
_cell.angle_beta   90.00
_cell.angle_gamma   90.00
#
_symmetry.space_group_name_H-M   'P 1'
#
loop_
_entity.id
_entity.type
_entity.pdbx_description
1 polymer ?
#
loop_
_entity_poly.entity_id
_entity_poly.type
_entity_poly.pdbx_seq_one_letter_code
_entity_poly.pdbx_strand_id
1 'polypeptide(L)'
;MLNSFWGKFAQKENQNKTSIVRDCGEFFDMLTNPSIHVNTVLPVNEETLLITWEFREEAYDVSSTVNVVLASYVTALARLKLYSFLEKVEERAVYVDTDSCIYISRKGLDDISTGDFIGDMTDELNGGFISEFVSGGPKNYAYKYTTLSGEEQIVCKVKGISLNYKASQVVNFEKKRHGAEEI
;
A
#
# COMPACT_ATOMS: atom_id res chain seq x y z
N MET A 1 -3.78 -17.10 1.58
CA MET A 1 -3.50 -17.29 3.02
C MET A 1 -2.08 -16.89 3.43
N LEU A 2 -1.05 -16.97 2.58
CA LEU A 2 0.35 -16.73 2.97
C LEU A 2 0.64 -15.29 3.47
N ASN A 3 0.12 -14.26 2.80
CA ASN A 3 0.49 -12.87 3.10
C ASN A 3 -0.19 -12.27 4.35
N SER A 4 -1.26 -12.91 4.85
CA SER A 4 -2.03 -12.38 5.98
C SER A 4 -1.34 -12.57 7.34
N PHE A 5 -0.43 -13.54 7.46
CA PHE A 5 0.27 -13.84 8.70
C PHE A 5 1.16 -12.69 9.17
N TRP A 6 1.96 -12.12 8.26
CA TRP A 6 2.89 -11.04 8.59
C TRP A 6 2.16 -9.77 9.05
N GLY A 7 1.00 -9.48 8.42
CA GLY A 7 0.14 -8.37 8.84
C GLY A 7 -0.46 -8.59 10.23
N LYS A 8 -0.75 -9.83 10.61
CA LYS A 8 -1.24 -10.18 11.94
C LYS A 8 -0.19 -9.97 13.02
N PHE A 9 1.06 -10.32 12.74
CA PHE A 9 2.18 -10.09 13.66
C PHE A 9 2.44 -8.60 13.95
N ALA A 10 2.10 -7.71 13.01
CA ALA A 10 2.23 -6.26 13.17
C ALA A 10 0.92 -5.56 13.55
N GLN A 11 -0.13 -6.29 13.96
CA GLN A 11 -1.41 -5.68 14.25
C GLN A 11 -1.31 -4.77 15.48
N LYS A 12 -1.80 -3.51 15.36
CA LYS A 12 -2.01 -2.63 16.52
C LYS A 12 -2.97 -3.32 17.49
N GLU A 13 -2.51 -3.60 18.70
CA GLU A 13 -3.25 -4.36 19.71
C GLU A 13 -4.42 -3.54 20.25
N ASN A 14 -4.17 -2.29 20.62
CA ASN A 14 -5.21 -1.36 21.05
C ASN A 14 -5.76 -0.54 19.87
N GLN A 15 -6.78 -1.06 19.22
CA GLN A 15 -7.46 -0.36 18.13
C GLN A 15 -8.57 0.55 18.67
N ASN A 16 -8.75 1.69 18.02
CA ASN A 16 -9.90 2.55 18.27
C ASN A 16 -11.19 1.78 17.98
N LYS A 17 -12.07 1.73 18.97
CA LYS A 17 -13.39 1.15 18.89
C LYS A 17 -14.42 2.25 18.75
N THR A 18 -15.55 1.91 18.15
CA THR A 18 -16.68 2.81 18.00
C THR A 18 -17.92 2.14 18.57
N SER A 19 -18.57 2.79 19.52
CA SER A 19 -19.84 2.37 20.11
C SER A 19 -20.95 3.35 19.70
N ILE A 20 -22.15 2.82 19.48
CA ILE A 20 -23.36 3.61 19.25
C ILE A 20 -24.15 3.59 20.56
N VAL A 21 -24.23 4.73 21.22
CA VAL A 21 -24.85 4.87 22.54
C VAL A 21 -26.13 5.68 22.41
N ARG A 22 -27.21 5.18 23.00
CA ARG A 22 -28.52 5.85 23.02
C ARG A 22 -29.02 6.17 24.43
N ASP A 23 -28.40 5.57 25.43
CA ASP A 23 -28.74 5.75 26.83
C ASP A 23 -27.74 6.70 27.51
N CYS A 24 -28.26 7.60 28.35
CA CYS A 24 -27.40 8.53 29.10
C CYS A 24 -26.56 7.81 30.16
N GLY A 25 -27.09 6.73 30.77
CA GLY A 25 -26.36 5.94 31.76
C GLY A 25 -25.13 5.28 31.13
N GLU A 26 -25.31 4.58 30.00
CA GLU A 26 -24.21 3.98 29.24
C GLU A 26 -23.15 5.03 28.86
N PHE A 27 -23.57 6.24 28.48
CA PHE A 27 -22.64 7.33 28.18
C PHE A 27 -21.79 7.75 29.39
N PHE A 28 -22.42 7.97 30.56
CA PHE A 28 -21.69 8.34 31.77
C PHE A 28 -20.81 7.20 32.29
N ASP A 29 -21.27 5.96 32.19
CA ASP A 29 -20.47 4.77 32.51
C ASP A 29 -19.19 4.74 31.68
N MET A 30 -19.28 4.99 30.37
CA MET A 30 -18.10 5.08 29.50
C MET A 30 -17.16 6.24 29.90
N LEU A 31 -17.67 7.42 30.23
CA LEU A 31 -16.84 8.57 30.61
C LEU A 31 -16.11 8.37 31.95
N THR A 32 -16.73 7.65 32.88
CA THR A 32 -16.18 7.40 34.22
C THR A 32 -15.35 6.13 34.30
N ASN A 33 -15.39 5.27 33.27
CA ASN A 33 -14.66 4.02 33.28
C ASN A 33 -13.13 4.28 33.21
N PRO A 34 -12.37 3.91 34.26
CA PRO A 34 -10.94 4.21 34.33
C PRO A 34 -10.10 3.41 33.33
N SER A 35 -10.64 2.30 32.79
CA SER A 35 -9.94 1.41 31.87
C SER A 35 -10.00 1.89 30.41
N ILE A 36 -10.86 2.86 30.09
CA ILE A 36 -11.01 3.38 28.73
C ILE A 36 -10.65 4.85 28.63
N HIS A 37 -10.28 5.26 27.43
CA HIS A 37 -10.09 6.65 27.04
C HIS A 37 -11.06 6.97 25.91
N VAL A 38 -11.96 7.93 26.16
CA VAL A 38 -12.92 8.41 25.15
C VAL A 38 -12.22 9.47 24.30
N ASN A 39 -12.09 9.17 23.00
CA ASN A 39 -11.40 10.02 22.03
C ASN A 39 -12.34 11.09 21.47
N THR A 40 -13.54 10.69 21.04
CA THR A 40 -14.50 11.55 20.35
C THR A 40 -15.91 11.14 20.70
N VAL A 41 -16.78 12.13 20.94
CA VAL A 41 -18.23 11.96 21.07
C VAL A 41 -18.89 12.76 19.96
N LEU A 42 -19.59 12.08 19.07
CA LEU A 42 -20.27 12.68 17.92
C LEU A 42 -21.78 12.45 18.05
N PRO A 43 -22.60 13.49 18.28
CA PRO A 43 -24.05 13.36 18.18
C PRO A 43 -24.45 13.15 16.71
N VAL A 44 -25.10 12.02 16.43
CA VAL A 44 -25.63 11.71 15.10
C VAL A 44 -27.03 12.27 14.93
N ASN A 45 -27.82 12.24 16.01
CA ASN A 45 -29.14 12.84 16.13
C ASN A 45 -29.46 13.09 17.63
N GLU A 46 -30.68 13.49 17.95
CA GLU A 46 -31.10 13.85 19.31
C GLU A 46 -31.02 12.69 20.32
N GLU A 47 -31.04 11.43 19.86
CA GLU A 47 -31.09 10.25 20.71
C GLU A 47 -29.87 9.32 20.55
N THR A 48 -28.92 9.66 19.66
CA THR A 48 -27.82 8.75 19.30
C THR A 48 -26.48 9.46 19.29
N LEU A 49 -25.57 8.95 20.10
CA LEU A 49 -24.16 9.32 20.14
C LEU A 49 -23.31 8.23 19.50
N LEU A 50 -22.34 8.64 18.69
CA LEU A 50 -21.27 7.79 18.22
C LEU A 50 -20.00 8.13 18.98
N ILE A 51 -19.51 7.17 19.76
CA ILE A 51 -18.39 7.38 20.67
C ILE A 51 -17.21 6.55 20.19
N THR A 52 -16.11 7.21 19.88
CA THR A 52 -14.83 6.56 19.61
C THR A 52 -14.01 6.51 20.88
N TRP A 53 -13.47 5.35 21.21
CA TRP A 53 -12.70 5.11 22.43
C TRP A 53 -11.62 4.06 22.21
N GLU A 54 -10.63 4.02 23.07
CA GLU A 54 -9.64 2.95 23.14
C GLU A 54 -9.41 2.56 24.60
N PHE A 55 -8.79 1.40 24.85
CA PHE A 55 -8.38 1.07 26.22
C PHE A 55 -7.19 1.94 26.62
N ARG A 56 -7.01 2.18 27.92
CA ARG A 56 -5.73 2.73 28.40
C ARG A 56 -4.63 1.68 28.28
N GLU A 57 -3.37 2.11 28.21
CA GLU A 57 -2.23 1.20 28.00
C GLU A 57 -2.12 0.12 29.07
N GLU A 58 -2.53 0.42 30.30
CA GLU A 58 -2.49 -0.52 31.43
C GLU A 58 -3.66 -1.51 31.45
N ALA A 59 -4.68 -1.29 30.60
CA ALA A 59 -5.96 -1.99 30.67
C ALA A 59 -6.29 -2.82 29.42
N TYR A 60 -5.45 -2.81 28.39
CA TYR A 60 -5.65 -3.65 27.21
C TYR A 60 -4.92 -4.99 27.34
N ASP A 61 -5.55 -6.05 26.83
CA ASP A 61 -4.93 -7.37 26.76
C ASP A 61 -3.94 -7.43 25.59
N VAL A 62 -2.72 -7.88 25.90
CA VAL A 62 -1.70 -8.18 24.89
C VAL A 62 -2.14 -9.43 24.11
N SER A 63 -2.07 -9.36 22.79
CA SER A 63 -2.39 -10.48 21.92
C SER A 63 -1.23 -11.45 21.84
N SER A 64 -1.49 -12.73 22.16
CA SER A 64 -0.51 -13.82 21.97
C SER A 64 -0.11 -14.04 20.51
N THR A 65 -0.82 -13.44 19.55
CA THR A 65 -0.58 -13.59 18.11
C THR A 65 0.23 -12.45 17.51
N VAL A 66 0.46 -11.37 18.24
CA VAL A 66 1.24 -10.22 17.77
C VAL A 66 2.73 -10.44 18.09
N ASN A 67 3.59 -10.17 17.11
CA ASN A 67 5.03 -10.23 17.26
C ASN A 67 5.69 -9.22 16.31
N VAL A 68 5.81 -7.98 16.79
CA VAL A 68 6.34 -6.86 15.99
C VAL A 68 7.79 -7.11 15.56
N VAL A 69 8.58 -7.83 16.37
CA VAL A 69 9.96 -8.20 16.03
C VAL A 69 9.97 -9.07 14.77
N LEU A 70 9.19 -10.16 14.74
CA LEU A 70 9.11 -11.02 13.56
C LEU A 70 8.60 -10.27 12.33
N ALA A 71 7.56 -9.43 12.49
CA ALA A 71 7.06 -8.62 11.37
C ALA A 71 8.11 -7.65 10.81
N SER A 72 8.92 -7.04 11.69
CA SER A 72 10.01 -6.16 11.29
C SER A 72 11.09 -6.91 10.50
N TYR A 73 11.45 -8.13 10.94
CA TYR A 73 12.43 -8.97 10.24
C TYR A 73 11.93 -9.38 8.85
N VAL A 74 10.68 -9.82 8.73
CA VAL A 74 10.10 -10.18 7.42
C VAL A 74 10.13 -8.98 6.47
N THR A 75 9.73 -7.80 6.95
CA THR A 75 9.74 -6.58 6.12
C THR A 75 11.17 -6.15 5.74
N ALA A 76 12.12 -6.25 6.67
CA ALA A 76 13.53 -5.94 6.40
C ALA A 76 14.13 -6.90 5.38
N LEU A 77 13.89 -8.21 5.52
CA LEU A 77 14.39 -9.23 4.60
C LEU A 77 13.77 -9.08 3.20
N ALA A 78 12.48 -8.75 3.10
CA ALA A 78 11.84 -8.46 1.80
C ALA A 78 12.51 -7.26 1.10
N ARG A 79 12.79 -6.18 1.84
CA ARG A 79 13.51 -5.00 1.30
C ARG A 79 14.93 -5.34 0.87
N LEU A 80 15.68 -6.11 1.66
CA LEU A 80 17.04 -6.55 1.31
C LEU A 80 17.03 -7.46 0.08
N LYS A 81 16.03 -8.34 -0.05
CA LYS A 81 15.85 -9.18 -1.23
C LYS A 81 15.61 -8.34 -2.48
N LEU A 82 14.71 -7.36 -2.43
CA LEU A 82 14.49 -6.42 -3.53
C LEU A 82 15.77 -5.63 -3.84
N TYR A 83 16.45 -5.14 -2.81
CA TYR A 83 17.70 -4.41 -2.94
C TYR A 83 18.79 -5.20 -3.69
N SER A 84 18.91 -6.52 -3.45
CA SER A 84 19.84 -7.37 -4.19
C SER A 84 19.59 -7.45 -5.70
N PHE A 85 18.37 -7.18 -6.15
CA PHE A 85 18.06 -7.03 -7.58
C PHE A 85 18.34 -5.62 -8.08
N LEU A 86 18.07 -4.60 -7.25
CA LEU A 86 18.37 -3.21 -7.56
C LEU A 86 19.87 -2.97 -7.74
N GLU A 87 20.73 -3.66 -6.98
CA GLU A 87 22.19 -3.60 -7.16
C GLU A 87 22.66 -4.03 -8.57
N LYS A 88 21.87 -4.83 -9.30
CA LYS A 88 22.22 -5.24 -10.68
C LYS A 88 21.91 -4.16 -11.71
N VAL A 89 20.91 -3.34 -11.43
CA VAL A 89 20.42 -2.30 -12.35
C VAL A 89 20.88 -0.90 -11.97
N GLU A 90 21.22 -0.69 -10.69
CA GLU A 90 21.73 0.55 -10.12
C GLU A 90 20.87 1.75 -10.54
N GLU A 91 21.49 2.77 -11.14
CA GLU A 91 20.84 3.99 -11.64
C GLU A 91 19.80 3.74 -12.74
N ARG A 92 19.77 2.54 -13.33
CA ARG A 92 18.74 2.17 -14.33
C ARG A 92 17.39 1.90 -13.67
N ALA A 93 17.30 1.69 -12.37
CA ALA A 93 16.03 1.56 -11.67
C ALA A 93 15.28 2.90 -11.62
N VAL A 94 14.19 3.02 -12.40
CA VAL A 94 13.40 4.25 -12.51
C VAL A 94 12.22 4.31 -11.54
N TYR A 95 11.77 3.15 -11.06
CA TYR A 95 10.69 3.06 -10.08
C TYR A 95 10.78 1.78 -9.27
N VAL A 96 10.43 1.84 -7.99
CA VAL A 96 10.45 0.70 -7.06
C VAL A 96 9.21 0.77 -6.16
N ASP A 97 8.47 -0.33 -6.03
CA ASP A 97 7.36 -0.44 -5.08
C ASP A 97 7.27 -1.86 -4.51
N THR A 98 7.48 -1.96 -3.19
CA THR A 98 7.30 -3.15 -2.33
C THR A 98 8.09 -4.40 -2.76
N ASP A 99 7.78 -4.97 -3.90
CA ASP A 99 8.28 -6.22 -4.49
C ASP A 99 8.44 -6.12 -6.02
N SER A 100 8.28 -4.94 -6.60
CA SER A 100 8.40 -4.67 -8.04
C SER A 100 9.40 -3.54 -8.31
N CYS A 101 10.02 -3.57 -9.49
CA CYS A 101 10.82 -2.46 -10.00
C CYS A 101 10.65 -2.31 -11.51
N ILE A 102 10.71 -1.06 -11.97
CA ILE A 102 10.81 -0.72 -13.39
C ILE A 102 12.21 -0.17 -13.60
N TYR A 103 12.90 -0.64 -14.64
CA TYR A 103 14.26 -0.22 -14.94
C TYR A 103 14.51 -0.12 -16.45
N ILE A 104 15.56 0.60 -16.81
CA ILE A 104 15.99 0.77 -18.20
C ILE A 104 16.85 -0.43 -18.60
N SER A 105 16.39 -1.23 -19.57
CA SER A 105 17.25 -2.23 -20.23
C SER A 105 18.12 -1.56 -21.29
N ARG A 106 19.40 -1.95 -21.36
CA ARG A 106 20.35 -1.47 -22.37
C ARG A 106 21.16 -2.62 -22.93
N LYS A 107 21.37 -2.62 -24.24
CA LYS A 107 22.19 -3.64 -24.90
C LYS A 107 23.60 -3.65 -24.31
N GLY A 108 24.05 -4.82 -23.84
CA GLY A 108 25.38 -5.01 -23.26
C GLY A 108 25.48 -4.77 -21.76
N LEU A 109 24.37 -4.47 -21.07
CA LEU A 109 24.28 -4.51 -19.61
C LEU A 109 23.41 -5.69 -19.17
N ASP A 110 23.70 -6.22 -18.00
CA ASP A 110 22.95 -7.36 -17.45
C ASP A 110 21.60 -6.91 -16.89
N ASP A 111 20.54 -7.59 -17.29
CA ASP A 111 19.19 -7.35 -16.79
C ASP A 111 18.86 -8.26 -15.60
N ILE A 112 17.77 -7.95 -14.90
CA ILE A 112 17.34 -8.75 -13.75
C ILE A 112 16.87 -10.11 -14.25
N SER A 113 17.51 -11.17 -13.74
CA SER A 113 17.11 -12.55 -14.00
C SER A 113 15.69 -12.84 -13.51
N THR A 114 14.84 -13.38 -14.39
CA THR A 114 13.47 -13.77 -14.06
C THR A 114 13.31 -15.28 -13.90
N GLY A 115 12.32 -15.71 -13.13
CA GLY A 115 12.05 -17.14 -12.89
C GLY A 115 10.66 -17.40 -12.30
N ASP A 116 10.30 -18.69 -12.21
CA ASP A 116 8.98 -19.16 -11.76
C ASP A 116 8.97 -19.65 -10.30
N PHE A 117 10.11 -19.58 -9.60
CA PHE A 117 10.23 -20.08 -8.23
C PHE A 117 10.01 -18.99 -7.19
N ILE A 118 9.80 -19.41 -5.94
CA ILE A 118 9.56 -18.49 -4.83
C ILE A 118 10.78 -17.58 -4.61
N GLY A 119 10.54 -16.27 -4.65
CA GLY A 119 11.58 -15.25 -4.47
C GLY A 119 12.35 -14.90 -5.74
N ASP A 120 12.00 -15.48 -6.89
CA ASP A 120 12.44 -14.98 -8.20
C ASP A 120 11.64 -13.74 -8.59
N MET A 121 12.24 -12.90 -9.44
CA MET A 121 11.53 -11.79 -10.08
C MET A 121 10.73 -12.35 -11.26
N THR A 122 9.48 -11.91 -11.42
CA THR A 122 8.62 -12.31 -12.53
C THR A 122 8.53 -11.17 -13.54
N ASP A 123 8.55 -11.50 -14.83
CA ASP A 123 8.27 -10.53 -15.90
C ASP A 123 6.75 -10.29 -16.01
N GLU A 124 6.28 -9.15 -15.52
CA GLU A 124 4.86 -8.78 -15.59
C GLU A 124 4.37 -8.50 -17.02
N LEU A 125 5.26 -8.21 -17.96
CA LEU A 125 4.92 -7.83 -19.34
C LEU A 125 5.01 -8.99 -20.32
N ASN A 126 5.36 -10.20 -19.85
CA ASN A 126 5.46 -11.43 -20.64
C ASN A 126 6.30 -11.23 -21.92
N GLY A 127 7.49 -10.63 -21.78
CA GLY A 127 8.42 -10.31 -22.87
C GLY A 127 8.13 -9.00 -23.60
N GLY A 128 7.06 -8.29 -23.23
CA GLY A 128 6.82 -6.93 -23.70
C GLY A 128 7.82 -5.92 -23.12
N PHE A 129 7.89 -4.73 -23.72
CA PHE A 129 8.79 -3.67 -23.25
C PHE A 129 8.04 -2.35 -23.07
N ILE A 130 8.40 -1.62 -22.02
CA ILE A 130 7.87 -0.28 -21.76
C ILE A 130 8.55 0.69 -22.71
N SER A 131 7.76 1.40 -23.52
CA SER A 131 8.24 2.43 -24.44
C SER A 131 8.29 3.80 -23.76
N GLU A 132 7.34 4.08 -22.88
CA GLU A 132 7.26 5.34 -22.15
C GLU A 132 6.80 5.11 -20.70
N PHE A 133 7.48 5.75 -19.75
CA PHE A 133 7.15 5.71 -18.33
C PHE A 133 7.04 7.13 -17.77
N VAL A 134 5.97 7.40 -17.03
CA VAL A 134 5.72 8.68 -16.36
C VAL A 134 5.39 8.43 -14.90
N SER A 135 6.11 9.12 -14.01
CA SER A 135 5.86 9.06 -12.56
C SER A 135 5.37 10.42 -12.05
N GLY A 136 4.28 10.40 -11.30
CA GLY A 136 3.81 11.52 -10.48
C GLY A 136 4.09 11.30 -8.99
N GLY A 137 4.99 10.37 -8.66
CA GLY A 137 5.37 10.03 -7.29
C GLY A 137 4.94 8.63 -6.83
N PRO A 138 5.13 8.31 -5.54
CA PRO A 138 4.87 6.98 -5.00
C PRO A 138 3.42 6.51 -5.25
N LYS A 139 3.28 5.34 -5.88
CA LYS A 139 1.97 4.72 -6.23
C LYS A 139 1.09 5.57 -7.14
N ASN A 140 1.72 6.49 -7.89
CA ASN A 140 1.07 7.34 -8.86
C ASN A 140 1.93 7.40 -10.14
N TYR A 141 1.72 6.48 -11.07
CA TYR A 141 2.51 6.39 -12.30
C TYR A 141 1.65 5.90 -13.47
N ALA A 142 2.17 6.02 -14.68
CA ALA A 142 1.58 5.44 -15.87
C ALA A 142 2.67 5.03 -16.84
N TYR A 143 2.42 4.00 -17.64
CA TYR A 143 3.36 3.56 -18.66
C TYR A 143 2.64 3.02 -19.88
N LYS A 144 3.30 3.18 -21.02
CA LYS A 144 2.93 2.56 -22.29
C LYS A 144 3.91 1.43 -22.58
N TYR A 145 3.41 0.28 -22.96
CA TYR A 145 4.25 -0.87 -23.30
C TYR A 145 3.74 -1.56 -24.56
N THR A 146 4.66 -2.17 -25.28
CA THR A 146 4.39 -2.96 -26.48
C THR A 146 4.49 -4.44 -26.13
N THR A 147 3.45 -5.20 -26.42
CA THR A 147 3.44 -6.66 -26.23
C THR A 147 4.33 -7.36 -27.25
N LEU A 148 4.61 -8.66 -27.05
CA LEU A 148 5.28 -9.49 -28.06
C LEU A 148 4.51 -9.56 -29.39
N SER A 149 3.19 -9.36 -29.39
CA SER A 149 2.38 -9.29 -30.61
C SER A 149 2.47 -7.95 -31.34
N GLY A 150 3.16 -6.95 -30.77
CA GLY A 150 3.30 -5.61 -31.33
C GLY A 150 2.13 -4.68 -30.99
N GLU A 151 1.23 -5.07 -30.09
CA GLU A 151 0.13 -4.22 -29.64
C GLU A 151 0.58 -3.26 -28.55
N GLU A 152 0.19 -1.99 -28.66
CA GLU A 152 0.44 -1.00 -27.62
C GLU A 152 -0.66 -1.01 -26.57
N GLN A 153 -0.24 -1.04 -25.30
CA GLN A 153 -1.12 -1.04 -24.14
C GLN A 153 -0.69 0.05 -23.17
N ILE A 154 -1.65 0.62 -22.45
CA ILE A 154 -1.41 1.69 -21.47
C ILE A 154 -1.91 1.23 -20.10
N VAL A 155 -1.04 1.36 -19.10
CA VAL A 155 -1.37 1.09 -17.70
C VAL A 155 -1.26 2.40 -16.92
N CYS A 156 -2.31 2.73 -16.19
CA CYS A 156 -2.32 3.85 -15.25
C CYS A 156 -2.56 3.33 -13.83
N LYS A 157 -1.72 3.76 -12.88
CA LYS A 157 -1.82 3.42 -11.46
C LYS A 157 -1.91 4.70 -10.65
N VAL A 158 -2.96 4.82 -9.84
CA VAL A 158 -3.18 5.96 -8.95
C VAL A 158 -3.76 5.45 -7.64
N LYS A 159 -3.00 5.57 -6.56
CA LYS A 159 -3.48 5.19 -5.22
C LYS A 159 -4.63 6.08 -4.79
N GLY A 160 -5.68 5.48 -4.24
CA GLY A 160 -6.84 6.19 -3.69
C GLY A 160 -7.90 6.58 -4.71
N ILE A 161 -7.68 6.33 -6.00
CA ILE A 161 -8.65 6.60 -7.07
C ILE A 161 -8.94 5.32 -7.82
N SER A 162 -10.20 4.88 -7.80
CA SER A 162 -10.66 3.84 -8.71
C SER A 162 -10.79 4.40 -10.11
N LEU A 163 -10.01 3.86 -11.06
CA LEU A 163 -10.04 4.25 -12.47
C LEU A 163 -11.27 3.68 -13.17
N ASN A 164 -12.44 4.24 -12.86
CA ASN A 164 -13.66 4.04 -13.64
C ASN A 164 -13.63 4.91 -14.92
N TYR A 165 -14.58 4.69 -15.82
CA TYR A 165 -14.63 5.39 -17.11
C TYR A 165 -14.52 6.92 -16.99
N LYS A 166 -15.21 7.56 -16.04
CA LYS A 166 -15.13 9.01 -15.85
C LYS A 166 -13.77 9.44 -15.31
N ALA A 167 -13.23 8.70 -14.34
CA ALA A 167 -11.93 8.98 -13.75
C ALA A 167 -10.80 8.83 -14.77
N SER A 168 -10.87 7.85 -15.68
CA SER A 168 -9.84 7.64 -16.71
C SER A 168 -9.85 8.73 -17.80
N GLN A 169 -10.96 9.44 -18.02
CA GLN A 169 -10.96 10.64 -18.88
C GLN A 169 -10.20 11.81 -18.24
N VAL A 170 -10.17 11.86 -16.89
CA VAL A 170 -9.53 12.94 -16.14
C VAL A 170 -8.09 12.59 -15.78
N VAL A 171 -7.81 11.34 -15.45
CA VAL A 171 -6.50 10.85 -15.03
C VAL A 171 -6.07 9.76 -16.02
N ASN A 172 -5.30 10.17 -17.02
CA ASN A 172 -4.74 9.31 -18.05
C ASN A 172 -3.26 9.61 -18.29
N PHE A 173 -2.65 8.78 -19.14
CA PHE A 173 -1.25 8.87 -19.49
C PHE A 173 -0.88 10.27 -20.04
N GLU A 174 -1.61 10.78 -21.02
CA GLU A 174 -1.30 12.07 -21.65
C GLU A 174 -1.33 13.24 -20.65
N LYS A 175 -2.33 13.28 -19.76
CA LYS A 175 -2.40 14.34 -18.74
C LYS A 175 -1.27 14.26 -17.73
N LYS A 176 -0.85 13.05 -17.35
CA LYS A 176 0.33 12.88 -16.48
C LYS A 176 1.62 13.28 -17.20
N ARG A 177 1.75 12.91 -18.47
CA ARG A 177 2.91 13.28 -19.30
C ARG A 177 3.03 14.79 -19.42
N HIS A 178 1.94 15.48 -19.77
CA HIS A 178 1.92 16.93 -19.87
C HIS A 178 2.27 17.62 -18.55
N GLY A 179 1.68 17.18 -17.43
CA GLY A 179 2.00 17.73 -16.12
C GLY A 179 3.44 17.45 -15.65
N ALA A 180 4.09 16.40 -16.16
CA ALA A 180 5.50 16.11 -15.87
C ALA A 180 6.46 16.96 -16.73
N GLU A 181 6.03 17.40 -17.92
CA GLU A 181 6.81 18.28 -18.81
C GLU A 181 6.79 19.76 -18.36
N GLU A 182 5.82 20.16 -17.53
CA GLU A 182 5.68 21.53 -17.01
C GLU A 182 6.49 21.82 -15.73
N ILE A 183 7.14 20.81 -15.15
CA ILE A 183 7.93 20.90 -13.90
C ILE A 183 9.43 20.90 -14.24
#